data_AF-A0A7S2R1C5-F1
#
_entry.id   AF-A0A7S2R1C5-F1
#
_cell.length_a   1.000
_cell.length_b   1.000
_cell.length_c   1.000
_cell.angle_alpha   90.00
_cell.angle_beta   90.00
_cell.angle_gamma   90.00
#
_symmetry.space_group_name_H-M   'P 1'
#
loop_
_entity.id
_entity.type
_entity.pdbx_description
1 polymer ?
#
loop_
_entity_poly.entity_id
_entity_poly.type
_entity_poly.pdbx_seq_one_letter_code
_entity_poly.pdbx_strand_id
1 'polypeptide(L)'
;MIKGIKKISTVGSNGHLPDEIGLLSPSLIDFFWMREDLIDGTIPDAWTMLTSLERFNLGNLNMSGTWPTTFFKNTPLINTIYLQNNEFTGPISTEIGLLKELKSFLIRGNNFNDTLPTEIGQLSKMTELEVEMNNFEGMVPTELGNLKKLTKLNLANNNFSGPFPTGLYTLNKLSYINMKSNNFTGKLSDQVALIGNSSSSAQIWDLSNNKFEGNIPKEFSQIEELRKLNLVGNLFEGEVPDEICKKTGPLVSDLLGLQVSCDSVRCTCCFPSCFPSDLLETLTELPAQMDPDLLTYWKPKPELTTWAGEDRSAQNKAISWYHYDDPRSSAGNVTNPTQRIVLALLYYATTMEDNWTNSFNFLSSDDECNWTGITCVSGNVTEINLASNGLVGFLPRELQGLTELTSLNVTNNKISGQIPTNLGMLTA
;
A
#
# COMPACT_ATOMS: atom_id res chain seq x y z
N MET A 1 13.58 21.32 -41.55
CA MET A 1 13.02 20.22 -40.74
C MET A 1 13.06 20.62 -39.28
N ILE A 2 12.00 21.25 -38.78
CA ILE A 2 11.76 21.30 -37.34
C ILE A 2 11.22 19.91 -37.02
N LYS A 3 11.92 19.09 -36.23
CA LYS A 3 11.56 17.69 -35.91
C LYS A 3 10.78 17.61 -34.59
N GLY A 4 9.82 18.51 -34.40
CA GLY A 4 9.08 18.66 -33.15
C GLY A 4 9.21 20.04 -32.51
N ILE A 5 8.12 20.43 -31.84
CA ILE A 5 8.04 21.68 -31.09
C ILE A 5 8.18 21.30 -29.62
N LYS A 6 9.40 21.43 -29.11
CA LYS A 6 9.74 21.06 -27.73
C LYS A 6 9.35 22.12 -26.71
N LYS A 7 9.04 23.33 -27.17
CA LYS A 7 8.62 24.46 -26.33
C LYS A 7 8.00 25.53 -27.24
N ILE A 8 6.73 25.87 -27.01
CA ILE A 8 6.14 27.12 -27.48
C ILE A 8 6.16 28.04 -26.27
N SER A 9 7.07 29.01 -26.25
CA SER A 9 7.15 30.05 -25.21
C SER A 9 6.27 31.25 -25.53
N THR A 10 5.42 31.14 -26.54
CA THR A 10 4.44 32.17 -26.92
C THR A 10 3.07 31.64 -26.53
N VAL A 11 2.71 31.90 -25.28
CA VAL A 11 1.32 31.88 -24.85
C VAL A 11 0.56 32.91 -25.71
N GLY A 12 -0.66 32.60 -26.16
CA GLY A 12 -1.52 33.64 -26.73
C GLY A 12 -1.62 34.80 -25.74
N SER A 13 -1.94 36.01 -26.21
CA SER A 13 -2.00 37.24 -25.40
C SER A 13 -2.86 37.15 -24.12
N ASN A 14 -3.63 36.08 -23.94
CA ASN A 14 -4.56 35.84 -22.85
C ASN A 14 -4.33 34.52 -22.06
N GLY A 15 -3.23 33.78 -22.24
CA GLY A 15 -3.05 32.48 -21.56
C GLY A 15 -3.46 31.25 -22.38
N HIS A 16 -4.28 31.43 -23.42
CA HIS A 16 -4.86 30.32 -24.17
C HIS A 16 -3.89 29.68 -25.19
N LEU A 17 -4.16 28.41 -25.51
CA LEU A 17 -3.52 27.70 -26.61
C LEU A 17 -3.85 28.34 -27.97
N PRO A 18 -2.83 28.70 -28.79
CA PRO A 18 -3.09 29.31 -30.10
C PRO A 18 -3.59 28.28 -31.14
N ASP A 19 -4.65 28.65 -31.87
CA ASP A 19 -5.22 27.88 -32.98
C ASP A 19 -4.19 27.69 -34.12
N GLU A 20 -3.30 28.66 -34.29
CA GLU A 20 -2.31 28.72 -35.37
C GLU A 20 -1.31 27.55 -35.33
N ILE A 21 -1.17 26.87 -34.20
CA ILE A 21 -0.39 25.63 -34.09
C ILE A 21 -0.96 24.54 -35.00
N GLY A 22 -2.30 24.46 -35.13
CA GLY A 22 -2.97 23.53 -36.04
C GLY A 22 -2.69 23.82 -37.51
N LEU A 23 -2.19 25.02 -37.84
CA LEU A 23 -1.83 25.44 -39.20
C LEU A 23 -0.36 25.18 -39.56
N LEU A 24 0.47 24.78 -38.58
CA LEU A 24 1.84 24.36 -38.84
C LEU A 24 1.83 23.10 -39.72
N SER A 25 2.76 23.01 -40.69
CA SER A 25 2.81 21.89 -41.65
C SER A 25 2.68 20.55 -40.90
N PRO A 26 1.57 19.81 -41.07
CA PRO A 26 1.24 18.62 -40.28
C PRO A 26 2.32 17.54 -40.26
N SER A 27 3.18 17.54 -41.28
CA SER A 27 4.31 16.62 -41.50
C SER A 27 5.60 16.94 -40.74
N LEU A 28 5.63 17.97 -39.89
CA LEU A 28 6.85 18.42 -39.19
C LEU A 28 6.81 18.25 -37.66
N ILE A 29 5.69 17.81 -37.06
CA ILE A 29 5.53 17.79 -35.59
C ILE A 29 5.21 16.38 -35.11
N ASP A 30 6.26 15.64 -34.75
CA ASP A 30 6.12 14.30 -34.16
C ASP A 30 5.99 14.37 -32.62
N PHE A 31 6.38 15.49 -32.01
CA PHE A 31 6.35 15.71 -30.57
C PHE A 31 5.79 17.09 -30.23
N PHE A 32 4.79 17.12 -29.34
CA PHE A 32 4.16 18.34 -28.82
C PHE A 32 4.26 18.39 -27.28
N TRP A 33 4.89 19.42 -26.73
CA TRP A 33 5.05 19.61 -25.29
C TRP A 33 4.96 21.09 -24.91
N MET A 34 4.18 21.37 -23.86
CA MET A 34 4.03 22.68 -23.26
C MET A 34 4.26 22.61 -21.75
N ARG A 35 4.85 23.68 -21.19
CA ARG A 35 5.13 23.80 -19.75
C ARG A 35 5.14 25.28 -19.36
N GLU A 36 3.99 25.82 -18.98
CA GLU A 36 3.85 27.08 -18.23
C GLU A 36 2.59 27.03 -17.36
N ASP A 37 2.67 27.53 -16.13
CA ASP A 37 1.63 27.40 -15.10
C ASP A 37 0.40 28.31 -15.32
N LEU A 38 0.36 29.04 -16.45
CA LEU A 38 -0.70 30.02 -16.79
C LEU A 38 -1.46 29.66 -18.08
N ILE A 39 -1.25 28.45 -18.62
CA ILE A 39 -1.91 28.02 -19.86
C ILE A 39 -3.25 27.39 -19.54
N ASP A 40 -4.32 28.00 -20.03
CA ASP A 40 -5.71 27.64 -19.75
C ASP A 40 -6.55 27.45 -21.02
N GLY A 41 -7.82 27.09 -20.84
CA GLY A 41 -8.78 26.89 -21.93
C GLY A 41 -8.89 25.45 -22.41
N THR A 42 -9.48 25.25 -23.60
CA THR A 42 -9.75 23.92 -24.16
C THR A 42 -8.71 23.52 -25.20
N ILE A 43 -8.57 22.22 -25.48
CA ILE A 43 -7.77 21.78 -26.64
C ILE A 43 -8.46 22.30 -27.92
N PRO A 44 -7.79 23.09 -28.76
CA PRO A 44 -8.42 23.63 -29.95
C PRO A 44 -8.72 22.54 -30.99
N ASP A 45 -9.89 22.60 -31.62
CA ASP A 45 -10.27 21.68 -32.71
C ASP A 45 -9.27 21.72 -33.88
N ALA A 46 -8.63 22.88 -34.10
CA ALA A 46 -7.60 23.05 -35.12
C ALA A 46 -6.41 22.10 -34.94
N TRP A 47 -6.11 21.67 -33.71
CA TRP A 47 -4.99 20.77 -33.42
C TRP A 47 -5.24 19.34 -33.90
N THR A 48 -6.48 19.00 -34.25
CA THR A 48 -6.79 17.73 -34.92
C THR A 48 -6.17 17.62 -36.31
N MET A 49 -5.64 18.71 -36.88
CA MET A 49 -4.90 18.71 -38.15
C MET A 49 -3.45 18.20 -38.01
N LEU A 50 -2.95 17.95 -36.80
CA LEU A 50 -1.58 17.48 -36.53
C LEU A 50 -1.43 15.96 -36.78
N THR A 51 -1.60 15.54 -38.03
CA THR A 51 -1.71 14.11 -38.39
C THR A 51 -0.46 13.27 -38.15
N SER A 52 0.72 13.88 -38.05
CA SER A 52 2.00 13.18 -37.81
C SER A 52 2.38 13.08 -36.32
N LEU A 53 1.50 13.52 -35.42
CA LEU A 53 1.82 13.56 -34.01
C LEU A 53 2.03 12.15 -33.44
N GLU A 54 3.18 11.93 -32.81
CA GLU A 54 3.51 10.68 -32.13
C GLU A 54 3.39 10.80 -30.61
N ARG A 55 3.72 11.97 -30.05
CA ARG A 55 3.61 12.22 -28.60
C ARG A 55 2.95 13.55 -28.32
N PHE A 56 1.93 13.51 -27.48
CA PHE A 56 1.16 14.66 -27.08
C PHE A 56 1.26 14.87 -25.57
N ASN A 57 1.79 16.01 -25.13
CA ASN A 57 1.97 16.32 -23.72
C ASN A 57 1.43 17.72 -23.38
N LEU A 58 0.33 17.73 -22.63
CA LEU A 58 -0.31 18.89 -22.03
C LEU A 58 -0.43 18.76 -20.50
N GLY A 59 0.38 17.92 -19.86
CA GLY A 59 0.26 17.70 -18.42
C GLY A 59 0.76 18.87 -17.56
N ASN A 60 0.12 19.08 -16.41
CA ASN A 60 0.38 20.15 -15.44
C ASN A 60 0.15 21.55 -16.03
N LEU A 61 -1.02 21.73 -16.66
CA LEU A 61 -1.51 23.01 -17.14
C LEU A 61 -2.88 23.28 -16.49
N ASN A 62 -3.55 24.38 -16.85
CA ASN A 62 -4.91 24.71 -16.40
C ASN A 62 -5.94 24.42 -17.50
N MET A 63 -5.73 23.35 -18.27
CA MET A 63 -6.58 22.99 -19.40
C MET A 63 -7.92 22.42 -18.92
N SER A 64 -9.02 22.82 -19.55
CA SER A 64 -10.37 22.39 -19.22
C SER A 64 -11.15 21.93 -20.45
N GLY A 65 -12.44 21.62 -20.27
CA GLY A 65 -13.32 21.13 -21.34
C GLY A 65 -13.19 19.63 -21.61
N THR A 66 -13.85 19.18 -22.68
CA THR A 66 -13.84 17.76 -23.08
C THR A 66 -12.68 17.45 -24.00
N TRP A 67 -12.22 16.21 -23.98
CA TRP A 67 -11.31 15.73 -25.01
C TRP A 67 -11.98 15.76 -26.39
N PRO A 68 -11.38 16.39 -27.43
CA PRO A 68 -12.00 16.46 -28.74
C PRO A 68 -12.11 15.05 -29.35
N THR A 69 -13.32 14.59 -29.64
CA THR A 69 -13.55 13.22 -30.13
C THR A 69 -12.80 12.97 -31.45
N THR A 70 -12.85 13.93 -32.36
CA THR A 70 -12.17 13.93 -33.67
C THR A 70 -10.64 13.86 -33.58
N PHE A 71 -10.05 14.14 -32.42
CA PHE A 71 -8.61 14.03 -32.20
C PHE A 71 -8.12 12.61 -32.48
N PHE A 72 -8.78 11.59 -31.90
CA PHE A 72 -8.38 10.19 -32.06
C PHE A 72 -8.44 9.70 -33.51
N LYS A 73 -9.41 10.20 -34.27
CA LYS A 73 -9.57 9.87 -35.69
C LYS A 73 -8.44 10.44 -36.55
N ASN A 74 -7.98 11.65 -36.24
CA ASN A 74 -7.07 12.39 -37.13
C ASN A 74 -5.59 12.26 -36.74
N THR A 75 -5.27 11.67 -35.58
CA THR A 75 -3.88 11.48 -35.11
C THR A 75 -3.53 10.00 -34.87
N PRO A 76 -3.61 9.12 -35.89
CA PRO A 76 -3.49 7.67 -35.70
C PRO A 76 -2.09 7.19 -35.30
N LEU A 77 -1.06 8.04 -35.46
CA LEU A 77 0.33 7.72 -35.15
C LEU A 77 0.71 7.96 -33.69
N ILE A 78 -0.20 8.53 -32.88
CA ILE A 78 0.08 8.82 -31.48
C ILE A 78 0.41 7.52 -30.74
N ASN A 79 1.59 7.50 -30.15
CA ASN A 79 2.08 6.45 -29.28
C ASN A 79 2.11 6.85 -27.80
N THR A 80 2.00 8.14 -27.47
CA THR A 80 2.02 8.59 -26.07
C THR A 80 1.16 9.83 -25.86
N ILE A 81 0.34 9.81 -24.81
CA ILE A 81 -0.50 10.93 -24.37
C ILE A 81 -0.24 11.19 -22.88
N TYR A 82 0.11 12.43 -22.54
CA TYR A 82 0.31 12.94 -21.19
C TYR A 82 -0.62 14.14 -20.95
N LEU A 83 -1.62 13.99 -20.09
CA LEU A 83 -2.61 15.03 -19.73
C LEU A 83 -2.75 15.23 -18.23
N GLN A 84 -1.84 14.64 -17.45
CA GLN A 84 -1.97 14.61 -16.01
C GLN A 84 -2.12 16.02 -15.39
N ASN A 85 -2.86 16.14 -14.29
CA ASN A 85 -3.03 17.36 -13.51
C ASN A 85 -3.55 18.54 -14.36
N ASN A 86 -4.80 18.42 -14.82
CA ASN A 86 -5.58 19.45 -15.54
C ASN A 86 -7.04 19.39 -15.06
N GLU A 87 -7.94 20.11 -15.72
CA GLU A 87 -9.38 20.17 -15.43
C GLU A 87 -10.24 19.51 -16.53
N PHE A 88 -9.71 18.57 -17.32
CA PHE A 88 -10.47 17.92 -18.40
C PHE A 88 -11.68 17.16 -17.86
N THR A 89 -12.80 17.21 -18.58
CA THR A 89 -14.10 16.63 -18.19
C THR A 89 -14.66 15.71 -19.28
N GLY A 90 -15.76 15.02 -18.97
CA GLY A 90 -16.49 14.18 -19.92
C GLY A 90 -15.92 12.78 -20.08
N PRO A 91 -16.56 11.95 -20.92
CA PRO A 91 -16.15 10.57 -21.13
C PRO A 91 -14.92 10.46 -22.04
N ILE A 92 -14.19 9.35 -21.93
CA ILE A 92 -13.26 8.94 -22.98
C ILE A 92 -14.07 8.43 -24.16
N SER A 93 -13.90 9.04 -25.33
CA SER A 93 -14.55 8.59 -26.57
C SER A 93 -14.15 7.14 -26.93
N THR A 94 -15.11 6.36 -27.41
CA THR A 94 -14.88 4.99 -27.93
C THR A 94 -13.91 5.00 -29.12
N GLU A 95 -13.76 6.13 -29.81
CA GLU A 95 -12.77 6.32 -30.87
C GLU A 95 -11.31 6.17 -30.39
N ILE A 96 -11.06 6.13 -29.08
CA ILE A 96 -9.72 5.81 -28.54
C ILE A 96 -9.18 4.50 -29.13
N GLY A 97 -10.06 3.53 -29.43
CA GLY A 97 -9.70 2.27 -30.08
C GLY A 97 -9.03 2.43 -31.44
N LEU A 98 -9.13 3.58 -32.10
CA LEU A 98 -8.46 3.87 -33.38
C LEU A 98 -6.93 4.08 -33.22
N LEU A 99 -6.45 4.42 -32.03
CA LEU A 99 -5.03 4.72 -31.78
C LEU A 99 -4.17 3.46 -31.65
N LYS A 100 -4.01 2.71 -32.75
CA LYS A 100 -3.31 1.41 -32.75
C LYS A 100 -1.83 1.48 -32.37
N GLU A 101 -1.24 2.67 -32.41
CA GLU A 101 0.16 2.92 -31.99
C GLU A 101 0.32 3.26 -30.50
N LEU A 102 -0.78 3.50 -29.77
CA LEU A 102 -0.75 3.98 -28.38
C LEU A 102 -0.07 2.97 -27.44
N LYS A 103 0.94 3.45 -26.71
CA LYS A 103 1.73 2.68 -25.72
C LYS A 103 1.49 3.17 -24.30
N SER A 104 1.32 4.48 -24.13
CA SER A 104 1.23 5.12 -22.83
C SER A 104 0.10 6.15 -22.85
N PHE A 105 -0.88 5.97 -21.96
CA PHE A 105 -2.02 6.87 -21.78
C PHE A 105 -2.09 7.29 -20.31
N LEU A 106 -1.64 8.52 -20.02
CA LEU A 106 -1.51 9.06 -18.67
C LEU A 106 -2.39 10.31 -18.53
N ILE A 107 -3.50 10.19 -17.81
CA ILE A 107 -4.52 11.24 -17.66
C ILE A 107 -4.84 11.54 -16.19
N ARG A 108 -3.94 11.16 -15.28
CA ARG A 108 -4.08 11.33 -13.83
C ARG A 108 -4.58 12.72 -13.43
N GLY A 109 -5.41 12.85 -12.41
CA GLY A 109 -5.68 14.15 -11.78
C GLY A 109 -6.44 15.08 -12.73
N ASN A 110 -7.59 14.62 -13.20
CA ASN A 110 -8.53 15.33 -14.05
C ASN A 110 -9.95 15.07 -13.56
N ASN A 111 -10.95 15.55 -14.30
CA ASN A 111 -12.37 15.35 -14.03
C ASN A 111 -13.05 14.43 -15.07
N PHE A 112 -12.30 13.55 -15.76
CA PHE A 112 -12.88 12.57 -16.68
C PHE A 112 -13.88 11.68 -15.93
N ASN A 113 -15.00 11.35 -16.58
CA ASN A 113 -16.13 10.67 -15.94
C ASN A 113 -16.70 9.57 -16.85
N ASP A 114 -17.84 9.00 -16.46
CA ASP A 114 -18.47 7.86 -17.11
C ASP A 114 -17.59 6.58 -16.98
N THR A 115 -17.93 5.55 -17.75
CA THR A 115 -17.25 4.26 -17.79
C THR A 115 -16.00 4.30 -18.66
N LEU A 116 -15.04 3.42 -18.34
CA LEU A 116 -13.88 3.19 -19.20
C LEU A 116 -14.33 2.41 -20.46
N PRO A 117 -14.16 2.93 -21.69
CA PRO A 117 -14.72 2.30 -22.88
C PRO A 117 -14.04 0.96 -23.19
N THR A 118 -14.84 -0.02 -23.64
CA THR A 118 -14.36 -1.37 -24.00
C THR A 118 -13.30 -1.35 -25.11
N GLU A 119 -13.33 -0.33 -25.96
CA GLU A 119 -12.44 -0.09 -27.08
C GLU A 119 -10.97 0.13 -26.65
N ILE A 120 -10.71 0.46 -25.38
CA ILE A 120 -9.35 0.47 -24.84
C ILE A 120 -8.69 -0.90 -25.03
N GLY A 121 -9.44 -2.00 -24.94
CA GLY A 121 -8.93 -3.34 -25.20
C GLY A 121 -8.40 -3.57 -26.62
N GLN A 122 -8.64 -2.66 -27.56
CA GLN A 122 -8.12 -2.75 -28.92
C GLN A 122 -6.69 -2.22 -29.08
N LEU A 123 -6.10 -1.63 -28.03
CA LEU A 123 -4.81 -0.95 -28.04
C LEU A 123 -3.65 -1.92 -27.81
N SER A 124 -3.45 -2.86 -28.73
CA SER A 124 -2.50 -3.99 -28.59
C SER A 124 -1.02 -3.63 -28.32
N LYS A 125 -0.64 -2.36 -28.48
CA LYS A 125 0.71 -1.84 -28.17
C LYS A 125 0.82 -1.21 -26.77
N MET A 126 -0.30 -1.07 -26.04
CA MET A 126 -0.35 -0.45 -24.72
C MET A 126 0.56 -1.17 -23.72
N THR A 127 1.39 -0.40 -23.04
CA THR A 127 2.28 -0.83 -21.95
C THR A 127 1.92 -0.17 -20.62
N GLU A 128 1.34 1.03 -20.65
CA GLU A 128 1.04 1.82 -19.45
C GLU A 128 -0.30 2.55 -19.58
N LEU A 129 -1.21 2.26 -18.66
CA LEU A 129 -2.52 2.90 -18.55
C LEU A 129 -2.67 3.48 -17.13
N GLU A 130 -2.71 4.81 -17.05
CA GLU A 130 -2.78 5.56 -15.79
C GLU A 130 -3.93 6.59 -15.85
N VAL A 131 -5.01 6.30 -15.14
CA VAL A 131 -6.25 7.08 -15.10
C VAL A 131 -6.65 7.50 -13.69
N GLU A 132 -5.74 7.37 -12.73
CA GLU A 132 -5.99 7.61 -11.31
C GLU A 132 -6.36 9.06 -10.99
N MET A 133 -7.10 9.29 -9.90
CA MET A 133 -7.59 10.62 -9.51
C MET A 133 -8.45 11.25 -10.62
N ASN A 134 -9.52 10.54 -11.00
CA ASN A 134 -10.57 11.01 -11.92
C ASN A 134 -11.94 10.64 -11.32
N ASN A 135 -13.02 10.85 -12.08
CA ASN A 135 -14.39 10.53 -11.70
C ASN A 135 -14.95 9.31 -12.46
N PHE A 136 -14.10 8.40 -12.95
CA PHE A 136 -14.57 7.22 -13.68
C PHE A 136 -15.43 6.31 -12.79
N GLU A 137 -16.48 5.74 -13.36
CA GLU A 137 -17.44 4.89 -12.65
C GLU A 137 -17.74 3.59 -13.40
N GLY A 138 -18.65 2.78 -12.83
CA GLY A 138 -19.04 1.50 -13.42
C GLY A 138 -17.93 0.45 -13.37
N MET A 139 -18.09 -0.61 -14.17
CA MET A 139 -17.15 -1.73 -14.20
C MET A 139 -15.95 -1.43 -15.09
N VAL A 140 -14.77 -1.89 -14.67
CA VAL A 140 -13.59 -1.91 -15.54
C VAL A 140 -13.79 -3.00 -16.61
N PRO A 141 -13.65 -2.68 -17.92
CA PRO A 141 -13.98 -3.61 -19.00
C PRO A 141 -13.06 -4.83 -19.02
N THR A 142 -13.64 -6.01 -19.23
CA THR A 142 -12.89 -7.27 -19.33
C THR A 142 -11.94 -7.31 -20.52
N GLU A 143 -12.20 -6.48 -21.53
CA GLU A 143 -11.41 -6.28 -22.74
C GLU A 143 -10.01 -5.73 -22.44
N LEU A 144 -9.75 -5.17 -21.24
CA LEU A 144 -8.37 -4.87 -20.80
C LEU A 144 -7.46 -6.11 -20.84
N GLY A 145 -8.03 -7.31 -20.73
CA GLY A 145 -7.30 -8.57 -20.89
C GLY A 145 -6.66 -8.76 -22.28
N ASN A 146 -7.07 -7.99 -23.28
CA ASN A 146 -6.46 -8.01 -24.63
C ASN A 146 -5.13 -7.26 -24.70
N LEU A 147 -4.79 -6.45 -23.68
CA LEU A 147 -3.58 -5.64 -23.64
C LEU A 147 -2.35 -6.46 -23.22
N LYS A 148 -1.95 -7.44 -24.03
CA LYS A 148 -0.90 -8.43 -23.70
C LYS A 148 0.51 -7.85 -23.47
N LYS A 149 0.71 -6.55 -23.69
CA LYS A 149 1.97 -5.83 -23.42
C LYS A 149 1.89 -4.94 -22.19
N LEU A 150 0.73 -4.84 -21.54
CA LEU A 150 0.51 -3.97 -20.38
C LEU A 150 1.40 -4.43 -19.22
N THR A 151 2.21 -3.50 -18.71
CA THR A 151 3.10 -3.69 -17.56
C THR A 151 2.64 -2.87 -16.35
N LYS A 152 1.89 -1.78 -16.59
CA LYS A 152 1.44 -0.86 -15.54
C LYS A 152 -0.01 -0.45 -15.75
N LEU A 153 -0.82 -0.68 -14.71
CA LEU A 153 -2.23 -0.31 -14.64
C LEU A 153 -2.49 0.47 -13.35
N ASN A 154 -2.88 1.73 -13.46
CA ASN A 154 -3.24 2.58 -12.32
C ASN A 154 -4.66 3.14 -12.51
N LEU A 155 -5.56 2.70 -11.64
CA LEU A 155 -6.98 3.03 -11.60
C LEU A 155 -7.38 3.71 -10.28
N ALA A 156 -6.40 4.03 -9.42
CA ALA A 156 -6.66 4.44 -8.05
C ALA A 156 -7.48 5.74 -7.93
N ASN A 157 -8.20 5.91 -6.82
CA ASN A 157 -8.96 7.13 -6.52
C ASN A 157 -9.93 7.48 -7.66
N ASN A 158 -10.86 6.58 -7.94
CA ASN A 158 -11.97 6.74 -8.87
C ASN A 158 -13.23 6.15 -8.21
N ASN A 159 -14.33 6.08 -8.96
CA ASN A 159 -15.60 5.48 -8.53
C ASN A 159 -15.84 4.10 -9.18
N PHE A 160 -14.80 3.40 -9.66
CA PHE A 160 -14.95 2.08 -10.29
C PHE A 160 -15.60 1.08 -9.32
N SER A 161 -16.44 0.20 -9.86
CA SER A 161 -17.25 -0.75 -9.09
C SER A 161 -17.29 -2.14 -9.74
N GLY A 162 -17.92 -3.10 -9.05
CA GLY A 162 -18.01 -4.48 -9.52
C GLY A 162 -16.77 -5.32 -9.17
N PRO A 163 -16.70 -6.57 -9.63
CA PRO A 163 -15.63 -7.50 -9.28
C PRO A 163 -14.28 -7.14 -9.91
N PHE A 164 -13.22 -7.78 -9.41
CA PHE A 164 -11.92 -7.77 -10.08
C PHE A 164 -12.08 -8.23 -11.54
N PRO A 165 -11.62 -7.47 -12.55
CA PRO A 165 -11.90 -7.79 -13.95
C PRO A 165 -11.20 -9.08 -14.38
N THR A 166 -11.98 -10.09 -14.78
CA THR A 166 -11.48 -11.43 -15.10
C THR A 166 -10.47 -11.44 -16.25
N GLY A 167 -10.55 -10.48 -17.17
CA GLY A 167 -9.57 -10.30 -18.24
C GLY A 167 -8.14 -10.04 -17.73
N LEU A 168 -7.98 -9.41 -16.56
CA LEU A 168 -6.65 -9.09 -16.02
C LEU A 168 -5.86 -10.34 -15.62
N TYR A 169 -6.53 -11.46 -15.29
CA TYR A 169 -5.88 -12.76 -15.04
C TYR A 169 -5.07 -13.27 -16.25
N THR A 170 -5.32 -12.73 -17.44
CA THR A 170 -4.63 -13.11 -18.67
C THR A 170 -3.42 -12.23 -19.01
N LEU A 171 -3.08 -11.26 -18.16
CA LEU A 171 -2.00 -10.29 -18.37
C LEU A 171 -0.71 -10.73 -17.66
N ASN A 172 0.01 -11.65 -18.30
CA ASN A 172 1.23 -12.26 -17.78
C ASN A 172 2.45 -11.34 -17.67
N LYS A 173 2.39 -10.11 -18.19
CA LYS A 173 3.47 -9.10 -18.10
C LYS A 173 3.19 -7.99 -17.10
N LEU A 174 1.96 -7.92 -16.57
CA LEU A 174 1.53 -6.87 -15.67
C LEU A 174 2.34 -6.96 -14.36
N SER A 175 2.99 -5.88 -13.97
CA SER A 175 3.84 -5.83 -12.77
C SER A 175 3.40 -4.77 -11.76
N TYR A 176 2.67 -3.76 -12.20
CA TYR A 176 2.12 -2.73 -11.33
C TYR A 176 0.61 -2.68 -11.49
N ILE A 177 -0.10 -2.90 -10.38
CA ILE A 177 -1.56 -2.83 -10.29
C ILE A 177 -1.91 -1.94 -9.12
N ASN A 178 -2.59 -0.84 -9.41
CA ASN A 178 -3.10 0.03 -8.36
C ASN A 178 -4.58 0.31 -8.61
N MET A 179 -5.41 -0.21 -7.70
CA MET A 179 -6.86 -0.07 -7.69
C MET A 179 -7.34 0.61 -6.40
N LYS A 180 -6.41 1.17 -5.62
CA LYS A 180 -6.67 1.78 -4.31
C LYS A 180 -7.83 2.77 -4.35
N SER A 181 -8.64 2.82 -3.30
CA SER A 181 -9.70 3.83 -3.10
C SER A 181 -10.69 3.83 -4.27
N ASN A 182 -11.43 2.74 -4.41
CA ASN A 182 -12.52 2.56 -5.37
C ASN A 182 -13.69 1.80 -4.68
N ASN A 183 -14.69 1.38 -5.45
CA ASN A 183 -15.83 0.58 -4.99
C ASN A 183 -15.78 -0.88 -5.50
N PHE A 184 -14.59 -1.46 -5.74
CA PHE A 184 -14.50 -2.85 -6.21
C PHE A 184 -15.04 -3.83 -5.16
N THR A 185 -15.77 -4.84 -5.59
CA THR A 185 -16.48 -5.82 -4.74
C THR A 185 -16.06 -7.26 -5.04
N GLY A 186 -16.63 -8.22 -4.31
CA GLY A 186 -16.53 -9.64 -4.65
C GLY A 186 -15.18 -10.25 -4.28
N LYS A 187 -15.02 -11.52 -4.65
CA LYS A 187 -13.88 -12.35 -4.24
C LYS A 187 -12.74 -12.29 -5.25
N LEU A 188 -11.51 -12.34 -4.77
CA LEU A 188 -10.33 -12.57 -5.61
C LEU A 188 -10.22 -14.07 -5.94
N SER A 189 -9.98 -14.41 -7.20
CA SER A 189 -9.76 -15.80 -7.64
C SER A 189 -8.33 -16.26 -7.36
N ASP A 190 -8.15 -17.58 -7.25
CA ASP A 190 -6.85 -18.27 -7.33
C ASP A 190 -6.01 -17.89 -8.58
N GLN A 191 -6.67 -17.47 -9.66
CA GLN A 191 -6.04 -16.98 -10.89
C GLN A 191 -5.15 -15.73 -10.72
N VAL A 192 -5.13 -15.08 -9.55
CA VAL A 192 -4.17 -14.00 -9.25
C VAL A 192 -2.72 -14.43 -9.50
N ALA A 193 -2.38 -15.71 -9.31
CA ALA A 193 -1.05 -16.23 -9.60
C ALA A 193 -0.64 -16.16 -11.10
N LEU A 194 -1.60 -16.01 -12.01
CA LEU A 194 -1.33 -15.93 -13.45
C LEU A 194 -0.91 -14.51 -13.88
N ILE A 195 -1.26 -13.50 -13.10
CA ILE A 195 -0.94 -12.11 -13.41
C ILE A 195 0.54 -11.88 -13.20
N GLY A 196 1.20 -11.31 -14.21
CA GLY A 196 2.62 -10.98 -14.10
C GLY A 196 3.56 -12.17 -14.03
N ASN A 197 3.08 -13.41 -14.21
CA ASN A 197 3.89 -14.64 -14.08
C ASN A 197 4.99 -14.81 -15.13
N SER A 198 4.98 -13.96 -16.17
CA SER A 198 6.04 -13.89 -17.21
C SER A 198 6.82 -12.58 -17.12
N SER A 199 6.65 -11.82 -16.03
CA SER A 199 7.35 -10.57 -15.78
C SER A 199 8.58 -10.80 -14.92
N SER A 200 9.72 -10.26 -15.34
CA SER A 200 10.94 -10.22 -14.51
C SER A 200 10.99 -8.99 -13.59
N SER A 201 9.93 -8.17 -13.57
CA SER A 201 9.85 -6.97 -12.75
C SER A 201 9.21 -7.25 -11.39
N ALA A 202 9.60 -6.45 -10.39
CA ALA A 202 8.95 -6.42 -9.10
C ALA A 202 7.44 -6.21 -9.23
N GLN A 203 6.68 -7.08 -8.57
CA GLN A 203 5.22 -7.06 -8.54
C GLN A 203 4.76 -6.15 -7.38
N ILE A 204 4.08 -5.06 -7.72
CA ILE A 204 3.58 -4.03 -6.80
C ILE A 204 2.08 -3.90 -6.97
N TRP A 205 1.33 -4.39 -5.98
CA TRP A 205 -0.12 -4.49 -6.03
C TRP A 205 -0.72 -3.70 -4.87
N ASP A 206 -1.60 -2.76 -5.17
CA ASP A 206 -2.34 -1.99 -4.18
C ASP A 206 -3.84 -2.06 -4.50
N LEU A 207 -4.55 -2.86 -3.71
CA LEU A 207 -6.00 -3.08 -3.81
C LEU A 207 -6.73 -2.49 -2.59
N SER A 208 -6.04 -1.63 -1.81
CA SER A 208 -6.57 -1.11 -0.55
C SER A 208 -7.80 -0.21 -0.72
N ASN A 209 -8.55 -0.01 0.36
CA ASN A 209 -9.71 0.89 0.41
C ASN A 209 -10.74 0.56 -0.70
N ASN A 210 -11.26 -0.66 -0.65
CA ASN A 210 -12.26 -1.20 -1.55
C ASN A 210 -13.27 -2.05 -0.75
N LYS A 211 -14.09 -2.84 -1.44
CA LYS A 211 -15.09 -3.74 -0.85
C LYS A 211 -14.84 -5.19 -1.28
N PHE A 212 -13.58 -5.56 -1.56
CA PHE A 212 -13.24 -6.96 -1.82
C PHE A 212 -13.53 -7.82 -0.59
N GLU A 213 -14.08 -9.01 -0.79
CA GLU A 213 -14.58 -9.87 0.29
C GLU A 213 -14.09 -11.32 0.16
N GLY A 214 -14.39 -12.13 1.18
CA GLY A 214 -13.99 -13.54 1.27
C GLY A 214 -12.56 -13.72 1.77
N ASN A 215 -11.99 -14.90 1.54
CA ASN A 215 -10.63 -15.21 1.98
C ASN A 215 -9.59 -14.65 1.02
N ILE A 216 -8.42 -14.28 1.54
CA ILE A 216 -7.25 -13.90 0.74
C ILE A 216 -6.72 -15.16 0.01
N PRO A 217 -6.61 -15.16 -1.34
CA PRO A 217 -6.08 -16.31 -2.08
C PRO A 217 -4.62 -16.61 -1.71
N LYS A 218 -4.32 -17.82 -1.26
CA LYS A 218 -2.94 -18.25 -0.98
C LYS A 218 -2.05 -18.20 -2.22
N GLU A 219 -2.64 -18.21 -3.42
CA GLU A 219 -2.00 -18.14 -4.72
C GLU A 219 -1.20 -16.84 -4.94
N PHE A 220 -1.44 -15.79 -4.14
CA PHE A 220 -0.53 -14.65 -4.06
C PHE A 220 0.93 -15.07 -3.73
N SER A 221 1.10 -16.16 -2.97
CA SER A 221 2.41 -16.76 -2.69
C SER A 221 3.08 -17.39 -3.92
N GLN A 222 2.38 -17.55 -5.04
CA GLN A 222 2.95 -18.09 -6.28
C GLN A 222 3.53 -16.99 -7.17
N ILE A 223 3.10 -15.73 -6.98
CA ILE A 223 3.57 -14.59 -7.79
C ILE A 223 5.05 -14.35 -7.53
N GLU A 224 5.89 -14.60 -8.53
CA GLU A 224 7.32 -14.33 -8.45
C GLU A 224 7.57 -12.83 -8.30
N GLU A 225 8.61 -12.44 -7.54
CA GLU A 225 8.96 -11.04 -7.32
C GLU A 225 7.84 -10.18 -6.69
N LEU A 226 6.90 -10.76 -5.94
CA LEU A 226 5.92 -10.01 -5.13
C LEU A 226 6.64 -9.17 -4.05
N ARG A 227 6.73 -7.86 -4.30
CA ARG A 227 7.39 -6.89 -3.41
C ARG A 227 6.39 -6.09 -2.58
N LYS A 228 5.18 -5.84 -3.10
CA LYS A 228 4.14 -5.14 -2.36
C LYS A 228 2.78 -5.76 -2.65
N LEU A 229 2.03 -6.08 -1.60
CA LEU A 229 0.63 -6.46 -1.67
C LEU A 229 -0.12 -5.71 -0.57
N ASN A 230 -0.85 -4.68 -0.96
CA ASN A 230 -1.67 -3.91 -0.03
C ASN A 230 -3.16 -4.24 -0.22
N LEU A 231 -3.78 -4.76 0.84
CA LEU A 231 -5.17 -5.21 0.90
C LEU A 231 -5.95 -4.49 2.01
N VAL A 232 -5.33 -3.52 2.70
CA VAL A 232 -5.94 -2.76 3.82
C VAL A 232 -7.26 -2.11 3.41
N GLY A 233 -8.21 -2.00 4.33
CA GLY A 233 -9.48 -1.30 4.06
C GLY A 233 -10.37 -2.05 3.06
N ASN A 234 -10.46 -3.37 3.21
CA ASN A 234 -11.36 -4.25 2.46
C ASN A 234 -12.22 -5.08 3.44
N LEU A 235 -13.09 -5.93 2.91
CA LEU A 235 -13.99 -6.82 3.64
C LEU A 235 -13.47 -8.27 3.66
N PHE A 236 -12.15 -8.47 3.59
CA PHE A 236 -11.56 -9.80 3.68
C PHE A 236 -11.84 -10.41 5.06
N GLU A 237 -12.04 -11.73 5.07
CA GLU A 237 -12.29 -12.54 6.26
C GLU A 237 -11.33 -13.74 6.31
N GLY A 238 -11.38 -14.50 7.40
CA GLY A 238 -10.59 -15.71 7.56
C GLY A 238 -9.18 -15.44 8.09
N GLU A 239 -8.19 -16.18 7.57
CA GLU A 239 -6.79 -16.09 7.99
C GLU A 239 -5.91 -15.62 6.82
N VAL A 240 -4.85 -14.87 7.12
CA VAL A 240 -3.81 -14.59 6.12
C VAL A 240 -3.08 -15.90 5.80
N PRO A 241 -3.01 -16.36 4.54
CA PRO A 241 -2.31 -17.60 4.22
C PRO A 241 -0.82 -17.54 4.59
N ASP A 242 -0.35 -18.52 5.38
CA ASP A 242 1.04 -18.63 5.83
C ASP A 242 2.05 -18.63 4.67
N GLU A 243 1.66 -19.15 3.50
CA GLU A 243 2.49 -19.16 2.29
C GLU A 243 2.83 -17.75 1.81
N ILE A 244 1.90 -16.80 1.96
CA ILE A 244 2.14 -15.39 1.63
C ILE A 244 3.11 -14.80 2.65
N CYS A 245 2.89 -15.05 3.95
CA CYS A 245 3.76 -14.58 5.03
C CYS A 245 5.23 -15.01 4.84
N LYS A 246 5.46 -16.26 4.40
CA LYS A 246 6.81 -16.79 4.14
C LYS A 246 7.50 -16.14 2.95
N LYS A 247 6.75 -15.69 1.94
CA LYS A 247 7.30 -15.14 0.71
C LYS A 247 7.61 -13.65 0.81
N THR A 248 6.78 -12.89 1.54
CA THR A 248 6.95 -11.44 1.61
C THR A 248 8.01 -11.00 2.60
N GLY A 249 8.44 -11.86 3.55
CA GLY A 249 9.51 -11.57 4.52
C GLY A 249 9.31 -10.27 5.33
N PRO A 250 10.22 -9.91 6.26
CA PRO A 250 10.22 -8.58 6.85
C PRO A 250 10.80 -7.61 5.82
N LEU A 251 9.99 -7.10 4.89
CA LEU A 251 10.44 -6.03 4.00
C LEU A 251 10.60 -4.75 4.82
N VAL A 252 11.85 -4.32 4.94
CA VAL A 252 12.44 -3.41 5.95
C VAL A 252 11.92 -1.95 5.89
N SER A 253 10.96 -1.64 5.03
CA SER A 253 10.36 -0.30 4.90
C SER A 253 8.88 -0.45 4.67
N ASP A 254 8.05 0.32 5.36
CA ASP A 254 6.57 0.29 5.32
C ASP A 254 5.94 0.63 3.95
N LEU A 255 6.77 0.71 2.91
CA LEU A 255 6.44 0.91 1.50
C LEU A 255 6.51 -0.38 0.67
N LEU A 256 7.10 -1.45 1.20
CA LEU A 256 7.29 -2.75 0.54
C LEU A 256 6.87 -3.85 1.53
N GLY A 257 6.04 -4.80 1.11
CA GLY A 257 5.53 -5.87 1.97
C GLY A 257 4.05 -6.19 1.80
N LEU A 258 3.57 -7.16 2.59
CA LEU A 258 2.15 -7.47 2.76
C LEU A 258 1.52 -6.48 3.74
N GLN A 259 0.41 -5.87 3.37
CA GLN A 259 -0.39 -5.00 4.23
C GLN A 259 -1.84 -5.48 4.22
N VAL A 260 -2.38 -5.83 5.38
CA VAL A 260 -3.76 -6.35 5.56
C VAL A 260 -4.41 -5.74 6.80
N SER A 261 -5.73 -5.55 6.77
CA SER A 261 -6.52 -5.15 7.96
C SER A 261 -6.77 -6.36 8.87
N CYS A 262 -6.45 -6.26 10.16
CA CYS A 262 -6.60 -7.39 11.10
C CYS A 262 -7.88 -7.34 11.95
N ASP A 263 -8.81 -6.44 11.64
CA ASP A 263 -10.08 -6.32 12.37
C ASP A 263 -11.01 -7.51 12.10
N SER A 264 -10.95 -8.08 10.89
CA SER A 264 -11.77 -9.23 10.44
C SER A 264 -10.96 -10.41 9.91
N VAL A 265 -9.64 -10.24 9.72
CA VAL A 265 -8.72 -11.29 9.28
C VAL A 265 -7.79 -11.65 10.44
N ARG A 266 -7.73 -12.94 10.79
CA ARG A 266 -6.74 -13.47 11.73
C ARG A 266 -5.37 -13.46 11.06
N CYS A 267 -4.52 -12.57 11.55
CA CYS A 267 -3.16 -12.40 11.04
C CYS A 267 -2.24 -13.46 11.69
N THR A 268 -1.91 -14.52 10.95
CA THR A 268 -0.94 -15.56 11.38
C THR A 268 0.51 -15.19 11.05
N CYS A 269 0.73 -14.12 10.26
CA CYS A 269 2.05 -13.64 9.89
C CYS A 269 2.85 -13.16 11.11
N CYS A 270 4.12 -13.55 11.17
CA CYS A 270 4.96 -13.37 12.35
C CYS A 270 5.46 -11.93 12.65
N PHE A 271 5.02 -10.86 11.98
CA PHE A 271 5.60 -9.50 12.10
C PHE A 271 4.59 -8.42 11.63
N PRO A 272 4.75 -7.11 11.95
CA PRO A 272 3.69 -6.11 11.84
C PRO A 272 3.38 -5.80 10.37
N SER A 273 2.52 -6.63 9.79
CA SER A 273 1.97 -6.50 8.42
C SER A 273 0.49 -6.11 8.50
N CYS A 274 0.14 -5.55 9.65
CA CYS A 274 -1.18 -5.53 10.26
C CYS A 274 -1.39 -4.11 10.75
N PHE A 275 -2.05 -3.29 9.94
CA PHE A 275 -2.29 -1.89 10.26
C PHE A 275 -3.80 -1.65 10.40
N PRO A 276 -4.25 -0.88 11.41
CA PRO A 276 -5.57 -0.26 11.38
C PRO A 276 -5.70 0.59 10.08
N SER A 277 -6.89 0.66 9.50
CA SER A 277 -7.15 1.35 8.21
C SER A 277 -6.73 2.82 8.16
N ASP A 278 -6.54 3.45 9.32
CA ASP A 278 -6.53 4.90 9.47
C ASP A 278 -5.11 5.52 9.54
N LEU A 279 -4.04 4.72 9.41
CA LEU A 279 -2.66 5.15 9.76
C LEU A 279 -1.76 5.63 8.60
N LEU A 280 -2.25 5.74 7.35
CA LEU A 280 -1.37 5.84 6.17
C LEU A 280 -0.95 7.25 5.72
N GLU A 281 -1.29 8.33 6.43
CA GLU A 281 -0.99 9.71 5.95
C GLU A 281 0.23 10.40 6.59
N THR A 282 0.84 9.88 7.66
CA THR A 282 1.75 10.69 8.51
C THR A 282 3.23 10.26 8.60
N LEU A 283 3.68 9.25 7.85
CA LEU A 283 5.01 8.65 8.07
C LEU A 283 6.15 9.21 7.19
N THR A 284 6.47 10.49 7.36
CA THR A 284 7.73 11.07 6.86
C THR A 284 8.51 11.70 8.01
N GLU A 285 9.71 11.15 8.25
CA GLU A 285 10.77 11.55 9.20
C GLU A 285 10.84 10.69 10.46
N LEU A 286 11.94 9.94 10.63
CA LEU A 286 12.53 9.59 11.94
C LEU A 286 13.97 9.08 11.89
N PRO A 287 14.74 9.28 12.97
CA PRO A 287 16.19 9.17 12.96
C PRO A 287 16.72 7.78 13.33
N ALA A 288 17.88 7.48 12.76
CA ALA A 288 18.59 6.23 12.84
C ALA A 288 19.49 6.14 14.09
N GLN A 289 18.99 5.57 15.21
CA GLN A 289 19.83 4.98 16.27
C GLN A 289 19.07 3.84 16.98
N MET A 290 19.16 2.62 16.45
CA MET A 290 18.78 1.38 17.15
C MET A 290 19.91 0.35 17.02
N ASP A 291 20.11 -0.41 18.09
CA ASP A 291 21.00 -1.57 18.16
C ASP A 291 20.52 -2.67 17.18
N PRO A 292 21.39 -3.21 16.30
CA PRO A 292 21.03 -4.22 15.29
C PRO A 292 20.40 -5.51 15.82
N ASP A 293 20.71 -5.93 17.06
CA ASP A 293 20.19 -7.20 17.60
C ASP A 293 18.73 -7.07 18.11
N LEU A 294 18.31 -5.86 18.49
CA LEU A 294 16.91 -5.54 18.85
C LEU A 294 16.00 -5.34 17.62
N LEU A 295 16.58 -4.93 16.49
CA LEU A 295 15.91 -4.67 15.20
C LEU A 295 15.34 -5.92 14.51
N THR A 296 15.74 -7.12 14.95
CA THR A 296 15.24 -8.40 14.40
C THR A 296 13.95 -8.88 15.05
N TYR A 297 13.64 -8.44 16.28
CA TYR A 297 12.46 -8.88 17.02
C TYR A 297 11.40 -7.79 17.22
N TRP A 298 11.79 -6.51 17.23
CA TRP A 298 10.89 -5.40 17.56
C TRP A 298 11.17 -4.20 16.64
N LYS A 299 10.30 -3.97 15.67
CA LYS A 299 10.19 -2.66 14.99
C LYS A 299 8.89 -1.99 15.41
N PRO A 300 8.92 -1.09 16.41
CA PRO A 300 7.97 0.00 16.44
C PRO A 300 8.40 1.06 15.43
N LYS A 301 7.48 1.40 14.53
CA LYS A 301 7.68 2.53 13.64
C LYS A 301 7.47 3.83 14.43
N PRO A 302 8.21 4.89 14.13
CA PRO A 302 8.22 6.01 15.05
C PRO A 302 7.27 7.16 14.61
N GLU A 303 7.01 8.07 15.55
CA GLU A 303 6.27 9.35 15.50
C GLU A 303 4.74 9.30 15.61
N LEU A 304 4.32 9.18 16.88
CA LEU A 304 3.29 10.02 17.47
C LEU A 304 3.58 11.51 17.25
N THR A 305 2.75 12.20 16.47
CA THR A 305 2.33 13.57 16.81
C THR A 305 0.89 13.83 16.35
N THR A 306 -0.09 13.41 17.16
CA THR A 306 -1.11 14.27 17.79
C THR A 306 -2.32 13.44 18.26
N TRP A 307 -2.91 13.95 19.33
CA TRP A 307 -3.82 13.33 20.27
C TRP A 307 -5.24 13.15 19.70
N ALA A 308 -5.67 11.91 19.46
CA ALA A 308 -7.02 11.36 19.74
C ALA A 308 -7.34 10.13 18.87
N GLY A 309 -7.13 8.92 19.41
CA GLY A 309 -7.56 7.66 18.80
C GLY A 309 -6.73 6.48 19.29
N GLU A 310 -7.20 5.82 20.35
CA GLU A 310 -6.49 4.76 21.07
C GLU A 310 -6.21 3.53 20.20
N ASP A 311 -4.96 3.35 19.78
CA ASP A 311 -4.45 2.05 19.31
C ASP A 311 -4.21 1.14 20.54
N ARG A 312 -5.04 0.09 20.69
CA ARG A 312 -5.17 -0.71 21.94
C ARG A 312 -4.38 -2.04 21.93
N SER A 313 -3.43 -2.28 21.01
CA SER A 313 -2.65 -3.53 21.07
C SER A 313 -1.69 -3.55 22.27
N ALA A 314 -1.46 -4.74 22.86
CA ALA A 314 -0.54 -4.90 23.98
C ALA A 314 0.92 -4.56 23.60
N GLN A 315 1.29 -4.82 22.34
CA GLN A 315 2.60 -4.49 21.77
C GLN A 315 2.82 -2.98 21.70
N ASN A 316 1.84 -2.23 21.19
CA ASN A 316 1.94 -0.77 21.09
C ASN A 316 2.01 -0.13 22.47
N LYS A 317 1.24 -0.64 23.44
CA LYS A 317 1.32 -0.19 24.83
C LYS A 317 2.69 -0.46 25.45
N ALA A 318 3.28 -1.64 25.22
CA ALA A 318 4.59 -1.99 25.75
C ALA A 318 5.72 -1.12 25.19
N ILE A 319 5.69 -0.88 23.88
CA ILE A 319 6.66 -0.03 23.18
C ILE A 319 6.49 1.42 23.61
N SER A 320 5.26 1.93 23.59
CA SER A 320 4.95 3.31 23.98
C SER A 320 5.43 3.55 25.40
N TRP A 321 5.11 2.62 26.30
CA TRP A 321 5.61 2.68 27.65
C TRP A 321 7.14 2.72 27.70
N TYR A 322 7.84 1.82 27.02
CA TYR A 322 9.31 1.79 27.06
C TYR A 322 9.98 3.08 26.55
N HIS A 323 9.41 3.73 25.54
CA HIS A 323 9.98 4.94 24.95
C HIS A 323 9.59 6.23 25.67
N TYR A 324 8.34 6.32 26.14
CA TYR A 324 7.77 7.57 26.64
C TYR A 324 7.59 7.58 28.15
N ASP A 325 7.36 6.42 28.76
CA ASP A 325 6.96 6.32 30.16
C ASP A 325 7.96 5.56 31.05
N ASP A 326 8.89 4.77 30.50
CA ASP A 326 9.88 4.00 31.27
C ASP A 326 10.97 4.92 31.85
N PRO A 327 11.08 5.02 33.18
CA PRO A 327 12.03 5.93 33.81
C PRO A 327 13.50 5.53 33.59
N ARG A 328 13.78 4.24 33.35
CA ARG A 328 15.16 3.75 33.16
C ARG A 328 15.64 3.97 31.73
N SER A 329 14.79 3.72 30.74
CA SER A 329 15.03 4.03 29.33
C SER A 329 15.36 5.51 29.15
N SER A 330 14.55 6.38 29.74
CA SER A 330 14.75 7.84 29.74
C SER A 330 16.09 8.28 30.36
N ALA A 331 16.62 7.50 31.31
CA ALA A 331 17.88 7.75 31.99
C ALA A 331 19.09 7.07 31.33
N GLY A 332 18.90 6.31 30.24
CA GLY A 332 19.96 5.53 29.59
C GLY A 332 20.51 4.37 30.44
N ASN A 333 19.75 3.91 31.44
CA ASN A 333 20.19 2.94 32.46
C ASN A 333 19.53 1.56 32.29
N VAL A 334 19.25 1.17 31.04
CA VAL A 334 18.71 -0.15 30.68
C VAL A 334 19.83 -1.00 30.11
N THR A 335 20.18 -2.07 30.82
CA THR A 335 21.24 -3.00 30.42
C THR A 335 20.76 -4.03 29.40
N ASN A 336 19.48 -4.41 29.43
CA ASN A 336 18.88 -5.34 28.46
C ASN A 336 17.47 -4.88 28.04
N PRO A 337 17.35 -4.02 27.00
CA PRO A 337 16.07 -3.51 26.52
C PRO A 337 15.08 -4.61 26.12
N THR A 338 15.56 -5.73 25.57
CA THR A 338 14.71 -6.83 25.12
C THR A 338 13.88 -7.39 26.27
N GLN A 339 14.52 -7.69 27.40
CA GLN A 339 13.84 -8.30 28.55
C GLN A 339 12.78 -7.37 29.11
N ARG A 340 13.17 -6.10 29.28
CA ARG A 340 12.31 -5.07 29.86
C ARG A 340 11.04 -4.84 29.03
N ILE A 341 11.17 -4.78 27.71
CA ILE A 341 10.04 -4.60 26.79
C ILE A 341 9.16 -5.87 26.72
N VAL A 342 9.77 -7.06 26.65
CA VAL A 342 9.03 -8.34 26.61
C VAL A 342 8.18 -8.52 27.88
N LEU A 343 8.73 -8.16 29.04
CA LEU A 343 7.99 -8.19 30.30
C LEU A 343 6.86 -7.14 30.31
N ALA A 344 7.07 -5.95 29.77
CA ALA A 344 6.00 -4.96 29.64
C ALA A 344 4.87 -5.43 28.70
N LEU A 345 5.20 -6.14 27.62
CA LEU A 345 4.21 -6.77 26.75
C LEU A 345 3.44 -7.88 27.47
N LEU A 346 4.12 -8.72 28.25
CA LEU A 346 3.45 -9.72 29.09
C LEU A 346 2.41 -9.06 30.01
N TYR A 347 2.77 -7.93 30.62
CA TYR A 347 1.83 -7.14 31.41
C TYR A 347 0.63 -6.68 30.58
N TYR A 348 0.82 -5.93 29.49
CA TYR A 348 -0.29 -5.41 28.69
C TYR A 348 -1.14 -6.48 27.99
N ALA A 349 -0.57 -7.66 27.71
CA ALA A 349 -1.28 -8.79 27.11
C ALA A 349 -2.14 -9.57 28.12
N THR A 350 -1.94 -9.33 29.42
CA THR A 350 -2.60 -10.11 30.49
C THR A 350 -3.32 -9.26 31.54
N THR A 351 -3.48 -7.95 31.30
CA THR A 351 -4.12 -6.97 32.19
C THR A 351 -5.50 -6.52 31.74
N MET A 352 -6.23 -7.33 30.95
CA MET A 352 -7.63 -6.99 30.63
C MET A 352 -8.44 -6.82 31.93
N GLU A 353 -8.93 -5.60 32.15
CA GLU A 353 -9.77 -5.16 33.29
C GLU A 353 -9.06 -5.01 34.66
N ASP A 354 -7.77 -4.64 34.72
CA ASP A 354 -7.02 -4.35 35.97
C ASP A 354 -7.01 -5.51 37.00
N ASN A 355 -7.11 -6.75 36.51
CA ASN A 355 -7.30 -7.94 37.35
C ASN A 355 -6.04 -8.49 38.05
N TRP A 356 -4.87 -7.85 37.89
CA TRP A 356 -3.63 -8.33 38.52
C TRP A 356 -3.70 -8.17 40.04
N THR A 357 -3.65 -9.28 40.78
CA THR A 357 -3.70 -9.28 42.25
C THR A 357 -2.44 -8.65 42.86
N ASN A 358 -1.28 -8.88 42.23
CA ASN A 358 0.01 -8.32 42.62
C ASN A 358 0.80 -7.91 41.36
N SER A 359 0.74 -6.63 41.02
CA SER A 359 1.55 -6.00 39.98
C SER A 359 2.60 -5.05 40.58
N PHE A 360 2.95 -5.21 41.86
CA PHE A 360 3.81 -4.26 42.55
C PHE A 360 5.17 -4.15 41.83
N ASN A 361 5.58 -2.91 41.57
CA ASN A 361 6.78 -2.51 40.83
C ASN A 361 6.88 -2.99 39.37
N PHE A 362 5.85 -3.62 38.80
CA PHE A 362 5.82 -3.84 37.36
C PHE A 362 5.76 -2.49 36.64
N LEU A 363 6.53 -2.35 35.56
CA LEU A 363 6.66 -1.08 34.82
C LEU A 363 7.23 0.10 35.63
N SER A 364 7.88 -0.16 36.78
CA SER A 364 8.49 0.88 37.62
C SER A 364 9.91 1.25 37.17
N SER A 365 10.50 2.25 37.84
CA SER A 365 11.90 2.62 37.70
C SER A 365 12.90 1.57 38.21
N ASP A 366 12.43 0.49 38.85
CA ASP A 366 13.30 -0.58 39.33
C ASP A 366 13.85 -1.42 38.18
N ASP A 367 14.94 -2.11 38.47
CA ASP A 367 15.48 -3.13 37.57
C ASP A 367 14.43 -4.20 37.33
N GLU A 368 14.30 -4.68 36.10
CA GLU A 368 13.31 -5.73 35.80
C GLU A 368 13.55 -7.00 36.62
N CYS A 369 14.79 -7.24 37.05
CA CYS A 369 15.12 -8.34 37.96
C CYS A 369 14.61 -8.17 39.39
N ASN A 370 14.11 -6.97 39.75
CA ASN A 370 13.46 -6.67 41.02
C ASN A 370 11.93 -6.58 40.89
N TRP A 371 11.37 -6.80 39.70
CA TRP A 371 9.92 -6.81 39.51
C TRP A 371 9.31 -8.05 40.14
N THR A 372 8.07 -7.91 40.63
CA THR A 372 7.37 -9.01 41.28
C THR A 372 7.26 -10.22 40.34
N GLY A 373 7.73 -11.38 40.82
CA GLY A 373 7.68 -12.63 40.07
C GLY A 373 8.79 -12.81 39.04
N ILE A 374 9.76 -11.91 38.94
CA ILE A 374 10.89 -12.04 38.01
C ILE A 374 12.16 -12.43 38.77
N THR A 375 12.85 -13.47 38.29
CA THR A 375 14.16 -13.88 38.80
C THR A 375 15.19 -13.82 37.69
N CYS A 376 16.36 -13.26 38.01
CA CYS A 376 17.48 -13.17 37.08
C CYS A 376 18.74 -13.87 37.59
N VAL A 377 19.53 -14.39 36.65
CA VAL A 377 20.91 -14.84 36.87
C VAL A 377 21.83 -14.04 35.97
N SER A 378 22.86 -13.42 36.55
CA SER A 378 23.83 -12.59 35.81
C SER A 378 23.19 -11.46 34.99
N GLY A 379 22.04 -10.92 35.44
CA GLY A 379 21.29 -9.86 34.76
C GLY A 379 20.33 -10.33 33.66
N ASN A 380 20.25 -11.64 33.41
CA ASN A 380 19.31 -12.21 32.45
C ASN A 380 18.12 -12.86 33.16
N VAL A 381 16.92 -12.68 32.64
CA VAL A 381 15.68 -13.26 33.19
C VAL A 381 15.68 -14.76 32.97
N THR A 382 15.66 -15.52 34.06
CA THR A 382 15.68 -16.99 34.04
C THR A 382 14.38 -17.63 34.51
N GLU A 383 13.59 -16.93 35.33
CA GLU A 383 12.29 -17.41 35.81
C GLU A 383 11.26 -16.28 35.87
N ILE A 384 10.04 -16.60 35.45
CA ILE A 384 8.83 -15.77 35.61
C ILE A 384 7.80 -16.58 36.40
N ASN A 385 7.46 -16.13 37.60
CA ASN A 385 6.47 -16.75 38.48
C ASN A 385 5.35 -15.77 38.84
N LEU A 386 4.23 -15.92 38.14
CA LEU A 386 3.02 -15.11 38.27
C LEU A 386 1.81 -16.00 38.58
N ALA A 387 2.02 -17.10 39.30
CA ALA A 387 0.97 -18.03 39.67
C ALA A 387 -0.10 -17.37 40.55
N SER A 388 -1.38 -17.71 40.33
CA SER A 388 -2.53 -17.21 41.11
C SER A 388 -2.62 -15.67 41.17
N ASN A 389 -2.20 -14.98 40.10
CA ASN A 389 -2.09 -13.53 40.07
C ASN A 389 -3.26 -12.82 39.37
N GLY A 390 -4.35 -13.53 39.05
CA GLY A 390 -5.54 -12.95 38.42
C GLY A 390 -5.36 -12.60 36.94
N LEU A 391 -4.32 -13.13 36.27
CA LEU A 391 -4.01 -12.80 34.87
C LEU A 391 -5.16 -13.21 33.93
N VAL A 392 -5.54 -12.33 33.01
CA VAL A 392 -6.57 -12.57 31.97
C VAL A 392 -6.03 -12.15 30.61
N GLY A 393 -6.01 -13.06 29.64
CA GLY A 393 -5.52 -12.76 28.29
C GLY A 393 -4.82 -13.95 27.64
N PHE A 394 -3.67 -13.70 27.00
CA PHE A 394 -2.86 -14.72 26.32
C PHE A 394 -1.38 -14.53 26.62
N LEU A 395 -0.58 -15.60 26.46
CA LEU A 395 0.88 -15.51 26.54
C LEU A 395 1.44 -15.00 25.21
N PRO A 396 2.17 -13.87 25.19
CA PRO A 396 2.81 -13.39 23.98
C PRO A 396 3.95 -14.32 23.59
N ARG A 397 4.05 -14.66 22.30
CA ARG A 397 5.13 -15.51 21.77
C ARG A 397 6.50 -14.84 21.90
N GLU A 398 6.54 -13.51 22.01
CA GLU A 398 7.73 -12.69 22.20
C GLU A 398 8.47 -13.01 23.51
N LEU A 399 7.84 -13.76 24.44
CA LEU A 399 8.53 -14.41 25.57
C LEU A 399 9.74 -15.25 25.14
N GLN A 400 9.79 -15.72 23.89
CA GLN A 400 10.97 -16.39 23.31
C GLN A 400 12.22 -15.50 23.25
N GLY A 401 12.06 -14.16 23.30
CA GLY A 401 13.17 -13.21 23.34
C GLY A 401 13.94 -13.25 24.68
N LEU A 402 13.38 -13.90 25.70
CA LEU A 402 14.06 -14.19 26.96
C LEU A 402 14.87 -15.48 26.79
N THR A 403 16.04 -15.38 26.16
CA THR A 403 16.83 -16.54 25.73
C THR A 403 17.31 -17.44 26.88
N GLU A 404 17.43 -16.88 28.09
CA GLU A 404 17.84 -17.59 29.30
C GLU A 404 16.64 -18.05 30.17
N LEU A 405 15.41 -17.84 29.72
CA LEU A 405 14.22 -18.24 30.47
C LEU A 405 14.14 -19.77 30.55
N THR A 406 14.09 -20.30 31.77
CA THR A 406 14.06 -21.74 32.06
C THR A 406 12.76 -22.17 32.75
N SER A 407 12.10 -21.25 33.45
CA SER A 407 10.87 -21.50 34.20
C SER A 407 9.83 -20.40 33.93
N LEU A 408 8.60 -20.79 33.59
CA LEU A 408 7.45 -19.91 33.42
C LEU A 408 6.25 -20.49 34.15
N ASN A 409 5.95 -19.96 35.33
CA ASN A 409 4.81 -20.37 36.14
C ASN A 409 3.68 -19.32 36.09
N VAL A 410 2.65 -19.62 35.30
CA VAL A 410 1.41 -18.82 35.21
C VAL A 410 0.19 -19.61 35.66
N THR A 411 0.39 -20.66 36.47
CA THR A 411 -0.69 -21.54 36.95
C THR A 411 -1.74 -20.78 37.76
N ASN A 412 -2.97 -21.33 37.82
CA ASN A 412 -4.10 -20.73 38.54
C ASN A 412 -4.47 -19.29 38.08
N ASN A 413 -4.35 -19.02 36.78
CA ASN A 413 -4.82 -17.79 36.14
C ASN A 413 -5.84 -18.08 35.02
N LYS A 414 -6.44 -17.04 34.41
CA LYS A 414 -7.39 -17.14 33.28
C LYS A 414 -6.71 -16.82 31.95
N ILE A 415 -5.58 -17.48 31.70
CA ILE A 415 -4.87 -17.38 30.43
C ILE A 415 -5.52 -18.30 29.40
N SER A 416 -5.70 -17.79 28.19
CA SER A 416 -6.31 -18.46 27.04
C SER A 416 -5.34 -18.46 25.85
N GLY A 417 -5.66 -19.24 24.83
CA GLY A 417 -4.79 -19.43 23.66
C GLY A 417 -3.81 -20.59 23.81
N GLN A 418 -3.01 -20.80 22.77
CA GLN A 418 -1.99 -21.85 22.79
C GLN A 418 -0.76 -21.36 23.57
N ILE A 419 -0.12 -22.26 24.32
CA ILE A 419 1.23 -22.01 24.80
C ILE A 419 2.12 -21.90 23.55
N PRO A 420 2.86 -20.80 23.36
CA PRO A 420 3.79 -20.66 22.24
C PRO A 420 4.67 -21.91 22.12
N THR A 421 4.70 -22.53 20.95
CA THR A 421 5.32 -23.86 20.73
C THR A 421 6.78 -23.94 21.16
N ASN A 422 7.48 -22.81 21.15
CA ASN A 422 8.88 -22.69 21.56
C ASN A 422 9.07 -22.58 23.09
N LEU A 423 8.02 -22.28 23.86
CA LEU A 423 8.00 -22.36 25.32
C LEU A 423 7.66 -23.77 25.83
N GLY A 424 7.14 -24.65 24.95
CA GLY A 424 6.82 -26.04 25.29
C GLY A 424 8.04 -26.93 25.61
N MET A 425 9.26 -26.39 25.51
CA MET A 425 10.52 -27.04 25.90
C MET A 425 11.01 -26.62 27.30
N LEU A 426 10.33 -25.68 27.96
CA LEU A 426 10.67 -25.25 29.32
C LEU A 426 10.16 -26.29 30.33
N THR A 427 10.96 -26.59 31.35
CA THR A 427 10.57 -27.54 32.40
C THR A 427 9.47 -26.94 33.26
N ALA A 428 8.38 -27.69 33.42
CA ALA A 428 7.21 -27.33 34.23
C ALA A 428 7.49 -27.24 35.73
#